data_AF-A0A136KPL1-F1
#
_entry.id   AF-A0A136KPL1-F1
#
_cell.length_a   1.000
_cell.length_b   1.000
_cell.length_c   1.000
_cell.angle_alpha   90.00
_cell.angle_beta   90.00
_cell.angle_gamma   90.00
#
_symmetry.space_group_name_H-M   'P 1'
#
loop_
_entity.id
_entity.type
_entity.pdbx_description
1 polymer ?
#
loop_
_entity_poly.entity_id
_entity_poly.type
_entity_poly.pdbx_seq_one_letter_code
_entity_poly.pdbx_strand_id
1 'polypeptide(L)'
;MTLAAILGETNPALEPLGMGLIQSSAGEAAKAKFPEYSGGFVIGAPSAAENSEIDLEPASYIFQWNGIDWTSDIILKRLSFLGISIAITLIASFFFDRFDPSRRKPKRIKNSASISTPQIVSAPQTLSQPVHLTPLTTSANHFAFWRALISELKLLLKGQRWWLYAIMLGFFIAGLSNSPETARQYILPFTWLFPILIWSGLGNREIQNNTQQMIFSSTSPLWRQLPTQWLAGFIVTILTGSAVAINLLRAGDSIGLLAWFSAAIFIPSFALASGVLSNSHKAFEVLYVTLWYLGPMNKIYPVDFLGANSNGNIEFFIPFSIFLIIIAFVARARQLQN
;
A
#
# COMPACT_ATOMS: atom_id res chain seq x y z
N MET A 1 9.50 24.79 -15.41
CA MET A 1 10.79 24.08 -15.47
C MET A 1 11.07 23.47 -14.11
N THR A 2 11.29 22.16 -14.04
CA THR A 2 11.67 21.48 -12.78
C THR A 2 13.12 21.82 -12.43
N LEU A 3 13.48 21.75 -11.15
CA LEU A 3 14.87 21.98 -10.70
C LEU A 3 15.87 21.07 -11.44
N ALA A 4 15.46 19.84 -11.75
CA ALA A 4 16.23 18.90 -12.55
C ALA A 4 16.49 19.40 -13.99
N ALA A 5 15.50 20.05 -14.63
CA ALA A 5 15.68 20.61 -15.98
C ALA A 5 16.69 21.77 -15.98
N ILE A 6 16.62 22.65 -14.98
CA ILE A 6 17.55 23.80 -14.85
C ILE A 6 18.97 23.31 -14.57
N LEU A 7 19.14 22.33 -13.68
CA LEU A 7 20.44 21.72 -13.40
C LEU A 7 20.96 20.93 -14.59
N GLY A 8 20.09 20.26 -15.34
CA GLY A 8 20.44 19.54 -16.57
C GLY A 8 21.04 20.45 -17.64
N GLU A 9 20.50 21.67 -17.81
CA GLU A 9 21.03 22.65 -18.78
C GLU A 9 22.30 23.36 -18.30
N THR A 10 22.40 23.67 -17.02
CA THR A 10 23.49 24.52 -16.48
C THR A 10 24.68 23.71 -15.94
N ASN A 11 24.43 22.55 -15.35
CA ASN A 11 25.47 21.68 -14.79
C ASN A 11 25.00 20.21 -14.78
N PRO A 12 25.09 19.50 -15.92
CA PRO A 12 24.53 18.15 -16.11
C PRO A 12 25.01 17.13 -15.06
N ALA A 13 26.19 17.36 -14.46
CA ALA A 13 26.75 16.52 -13.42
C ALA A 13 26.05 16.65 -12.06
N LEU A 14 25.35 17.76 -11.81
CA LEU A 14 24.51 18.00 -10.62
C LEU A 14 23.02 17.70 -10.88
N GLU A 15 22.67 17.16 -12.04
CA GLU A 15 21.31 16.67 -12.29
C GLU A 15 21.11 15.32 -11.56
N PRO A 16 20.11 15.17 -10.67
CA PRO A 16 20.02 14.03 -9.75
C PRO A 16 19.96 12.64 -10.41
N LEU A 17 19.33 12.50 -11.57
CA LEU A 17 19.19 11.20 -12.26
C LEU A 17 20.39 10.87 -13.15
N GLY A 18 21.24 11.86 -13.46
CA GLY A 18 22.38 11.75 -14.36
C GLY A 18 22.04 11.66 -15.85
N MET A 19 20.76 11.83 -16.18
CA MET A 19 20.23 11.79 -17.54
C MET A 19 20.77 12.95 -18.38
N GLY A 20 20.90 14.15 -17.81
CA GLY A 20 21.45 15.30 -18.53
C GLY A 20 22.90 15.09 -18.99
N LEU A 21 23.68 14.35 -18.20
CA LEU A 21 25.08 14.05 -18.50
C LEU A 21 25.22 13.01 -19.63
N ILE A 22 24.31 12.03 -19.65
CA ILE A 22 24.20 11.07 -20.76
C ILE A 22 23.73 11.79 -22.03
N GLN A 23 22.68 12.61 -21.93
CA GLN A 23 22.10 13.34 -23.06
C GLN A 23 23.12 14.29 -23.71
N SER A 24 23.88 15.04 -22.91
CA SER A 24 24.92 15.96 -23.43
C SER A 24 26.04 15.19 -24.14
N SER A 25 26.61 14.17 -23.50
CA SER A 25 27.69 13.36 -24.11
C SER A 25 27.24 12.60 -25.36
N ALA A 26 26.07 11.95 -25.32
CA ALA A 26 25.54 11.24 -26.47
C ALA A 26 25.12 12.21 -27.60
N GLY A 27 24.58 13.38 -27.23
CA GLY A 27 24.20 14.43 -28.17
C GLY A 27 25.40 15.05 -28.89
N GLU A 28 26.51 15.27 -28.21
CA GLU A 28 27.77 15.73 -28.84
C GLU A 28 28.31 14.69 -29.82
N ALA A 29 28.33 13.41 -29.43
CA ALA A 29 28.73 12.31 -30.31
C ALA A 29 27.80 12.18 -31.53
N ALA A 30 26.49 12.39 -31.34
CA ALA A 30 25.52 12.41 -32.43
C ALA A 30 25.75 13.59 -33.38
N LYS A 31 25.94 14.82 -32.88
CA LYS A 31 26.25 16.01 -33.69
C LYS A 31 27.55 15.84 -34.49
N ALA A 32 28.56 15.22 -33.90
CA ALA A 32 29.83 14.98 -34.56
C ALA A 32 29.71 14.07 -35.79
N LYS A 33 28.75 13.13 -35.78
CA LYS A 33 28.51 12.20 -36.89
C LYS A 33 27.38 12.64 -37.83
N PHE A 34 26.39 13.35 -37.30
CA PHE A 34 25.21 13.82 -38.01
C PHE A 34 25.02 15.33 -37.76
N PRO A 35 25.57 16.19 -38.64
CA PRO A 35 25.47 17.65 -38.48
C PRO A 35 24.03 18.19 -38.47
N GLU A 36 23.10 17.47 -39.10
CA GLU A 36 21.66 17.78 -39.16
C GLU A 36 20.93 17.53 -37.81
N TYR A 37 21.60 16.92 -36.81
CA TYR A 37 20.96 16.56 -35.54
C TYR A 37 20.66 17.78 -34.67
N SER A 38 19.39 17.94 -34.31
CA SER A 38 18.84 19.11 -33.61
C SER A 38 18.71 18.96 -32.08
N GLY A 39 19.19 17.85 -31.48
CA GLY A 39 19.27 17.71 -30.02
C GLY A 39 18.18 16.87 -29.33
N GLY A 40 17.36 16.14 -30.07
CA GLY A 40 16.34 15.24 -29.50
C GLY A 40 16.96 13.99 -28.84
N PHE A 41 16.52 13.64 -27.62
CA PHE A 41 17.06 12.50 -26.88
C PHE A 41 15.95 11.76 -26.13
N VAL A 42 15.86 10.44 -26.35
CA VAL A 42 14.88 9.56 -25.70
C VAL A 42 15.58 8.28 -25.26
N ILE A 43 15.43 7.92 -23.98
CA ILE A 43 15.82 6.61 -23.46
C ILE A 43 14.54 5.86 -23.08
N GLY A 44 14.19 4.82 -23.82
CA GLY A 44 12.98 4.03 -23.59
C GLY A 44 12.71 3.02 -24.70
N ALA A 45 11.80 2.08 -24.46
CA ALA A 45 11.34 1.15 -25.49
C ALA A 45 10.45 1.88 -26.50
N PRO A 46 10.64 1.70 -27.82
CA PRO A 46 9.81 2.34 -28.83
C PRO A 46 8.31 2.02 -28.68
N SER A 47 7.98 0.82 -28.18
CA SER A 47 6.60 0.37 -27.95
C SER A 47 5.86 1.08 -26.81
N ALA A 48 6.57 1.77 -25.90
CA ALA A 48 5.92 2.62 -24.90
C ALA A 48 5.56 4.02 -25.46
N ALA A 49 6.09 4.36 -26.64
CA ALA A 49 5.85 5.62 -27.33
C ALA A 49 4.72 5.52 -28.38
N GLU A 50 4.11 4.36 -28.58
CA GLU A 50 3.02 4.15 -29.56
C GLU A 50 1.78 5.02 -29.27
N ASN A 51 1.61 5.48 -28.02
CA ASN A 51 0.58 6.43 -27.58
C ASN A 51 1.12 7.86 -27.38
N SER A 52 2.40 8.09 -27.69
CA SER A 52 3.02 9.42 -27.71
C SER A 52 3.13 9.84 -29.17
N GLU A 53 2.89 11.12 -29.45
CA GLU A 53 2.97 11.73 -30.79
C GLU A 53 4.44 11.82 -31.29
N ILE A 54 5.25 10.80 -31.01
CA ILE A 54 6.66 10.68 -31.35
C ILE A 54 6.76 9.49 -32.30
N ASP A 55 6.76 9.81 -33.58
CA ASP A 55 6.93 8.85 -34.67
C ASP A 55 8.35 8.27 -34.60
N LEU A 56 8.51 7.15 -33.90
CA LEU A 56 9.79 6.44 -33.81
C LEU A 56 9.90 5.52 -35.03
N GLU A 57 10.19 6.11 -36.20
CA GLU A 57 10.61 5.32 -37.35
C GLU A 57 11.80 4.40 -36.95
N PRO A 58 11.87 3.17 -37.49
CA PRO A 58 13.02 2.30 -37.26
C PRO A 58 14.30 3.08 -37.59
N ALA A 59 15.26 3.04 -36.65
CA ALA A 59 16.43 3.92 -36.64
C ALA A 59 17.06 4.07 -38.04
N SER A 60 16.90 5.25 -38.65
CA SER A 60 17.40 5.52 -40.02
C SER A 60 18.93 5.48 -40.07
N TYR A 61 19.60 5.76 -38.94
CA TYR A 61 21.05 5.76 -38.82
C TYR A 61 21.49 5.28 -37.43
N ILE A 62 22.63 4.59 -37.37
CA ILE A 62 23.23 4.08 -36.14
C ILE A 62 24.63 4.68 -35.98
N PHE A 63 25.00 5.01 -34.74
CA PHE A 63 26.35 5.40 -34.38
C PHE A 63 26.81 4.71 -33.10
N GLN A 64 28.12 4.55 -32.97
CA GLN A 64 28.72 4.02 -31.76
C GLN A 64 28.99 5.18 -30.80
N TRP A 65 28.41 5.11 -29.61
CA TRP A 65 28.72 6.00 -28.51
C TRP A 65 29.67 5.29 -27.55
N ASN A 66 30.85 5.85 -27.32
CA ASN A 66 31.89 5.25 -26.47
C ASN A 66 31.66 5.52 -24.97
N GLY A 67 30.57 6.19 -24.61
CA GLY A 67 30.25 6.56 -23.24
C GLY A 67 30.74 7.96 -22.87
N ILE A 68 30.80 8.20 -21.57
CA ILE A 68 31.15 9.48 -20.97
C ILE A 68 32.63 9.48 -20.61
N ASP A 69 33.33 10.56 -20.96
CA ASP A 69 34.67 10.84 -20.46
C ASP A 69 34.60 11.31 -19.00
N TRP A 70 34.85 10.40 -18.08
CA TRP A 70 34.76 10.66 -16.65
C TRP A 70 35.89 11.56 -16.17
N THR A 71 35.60 12.85 -16.02
CA THR A 71 36.51 13.81 -15.39
C THR A 71 36.37 13.82 -13.87
N SER A 72 37.42 14.23 -13.17
CA SER A 72 37.43 14.35 -11.70
C SER A 72 36.34 15.30 -11.19
N ASP A 73 36.01 16.35 -11.96
CA ASP A 73 34.92 17.29 -11.66
C ASP A 73 33.54 16.61 -11.65
N ILE A 74 33.25 15.78 -12.67
CA ILE A 74 32.00 15.02 -12.73
C ILE A 74 31.89 14.08 -11.52
N ILE A 75 32.98 13.35 -11.23
CA ILE A 75 33.01 12.40 -10.10
C ILE A 75 32.77 13.13 -8.78
N LEU A 76 33.39 14.29 -8.57
CA LEU A 76 33.25 15.07 -7.33
C LEU A 76 31.82 15.60 -7.14
N LYS A 77 31.20 16.10 -8.21
CA LYS A 77 29.78 16.51 -8.22
C LYS A 77 28.86 15.34 -7.91
N ARG A 78 29.12 14.14 -8.44
CA ARG A 78 28.35 12.91 -8.13
C ARG A 78 28.54 12.46 -6.68
N LEU A 79 29.76 12.51 -6.16
CA LEU A 79 30.08 12.18 -4.77
C LEU A 79 29.42 13.16 -3.77
N SER A 80 29.15 14.40 -4.16
CA SER A 80 28.43 15.32 -3.26
C SER A 80 27.03 14.82 -2.89
N PHE A 81 26.34 14.09 -3.78
CA PHE A 81 25.05 13.48 -3.45
C PHE A 81 25.18 12.40 -2.38
N LEU A 82 26.26 11.62 -2.41
CA LEU A 82 26.57 10.66 -1.36
C LEU A 82 26.81 11.36 -0.02
N GLY A 83 27.59 12.45 -0.04
CA GLY A 83 27.84 13.28 1.14
C GLY A 83 26.55 13.87 1.73
N ILE A 84 25.68 14.42 0.88
CA ILE A 84 24.36 14.95 1.27
C ILE A 84 23.49 13.83 1.87
N SER A 85 23.44 12.66 1.24
CA SER A 85 22.67 11.51 1.74
C SER A 85 23.15 11.05 3.12
N ILE A 86 24.46 10.97 3.33
CA ILE A 86 25.06 10.66 4.64
C ILE A 86 24.65 11.73 5.67
N ALA A 87 24.78 13.02 5.33
CA ALA A 87 24.40 14.11 6.22
C ALA A 87 22.92 14.05 6.63
N ILE A 88 22.02 13.83 5.66
CA ILE A 88 20.58 13.69 5.93
C ILE A 88 20.32 12.47 6.82
N THR A 89 21.00 11.35 6.57
CA THR A 89 20.85 10.13 7.37
C THR A 89 21.32 10.34 8.81
N LEU A 90 22.45 11.04 9.01
CA LEU A 90 22.95 11.40 10.33
C LEU A 90 21.98 12.33 11.06
N ILE A 91 21.43 13.34 10.38
CA ILE A 91 20.41 14.22 10.95
C ILE A 91 19.16 13.42 11.35
N ALA A 92 18.68 12.55 10.47
CA ALA A 92 17.52 11.69 10.74
C ALA A 92 17.76 10.76 11.94
N SER A 93 18.99 10.27 12.13
CA SER A 93 19.34 9.40 13.26
C SER A 93 19.08 10.04 14.62
N PHE A 94 19.22 11.37 14.74
CA PHE A 94 18.92 12.09 15.99
C PHE A 94 17.43 12.07 16.36
N PHE A 95 16.53 11.96 15.37
CA PHE A 95 15.08 11.95 15.58
C PHE A 95 14.50 10.53 15.65
N PHE A 96 15.23 9.52 15.17
CA PHE A 96 14.73 8.16 14.97
C PHE A 96 15.22 7.18 16.06
N ASP A 97 14.79 7.38 17.30
CA ASP A 97 15.15 6.53 18.45
C ASP A 97 14.45 5.15 18.48
N ARG A 98 13.66 4.79 17.45
CA ARG A 98 12.81 3.58 17.47
C ARG A 98 13.60 2.28 17.63
N PHE A 99 14.85 2.26 17.16
CA PHE A 99 15.74 1.10 17.18
C PHE A 99 16.85 1.20 18.24
N ASP A 100 16.88 2.24 19.08
CA ASP A 100 17.83 2.34 20.18
C ASP A 100 17.23 1.70 21.46
N PRO A 101 17.63 0.46 21.82
CA PRO A 101 17.14 -0.18 23.04
C PRO A 101 17.60 0.55 24.31
N SER A 102 18.66 1.37 24.25
CA SER A 102 19.18 2.15 25.39
C SER A 102 18.33 3.38 25.71
N ARG A 103 17.64 3.94 24.70
CA ARG A 103 16.73 5.09 24.84
C ARG A 103 15.28 4.71 25.09
N ARG A 104 14.92 3.44 24.92
CA ARG A 104 13.61 2.92 25.33
C ARG A 104 13.53 2.94 26.85
N LYS A 105 12.96 4.01 27.40
CA LYS A 105 12.50 4.02 28.79
C LYS A 105 11.59 2.80 28.98
N PRO A 106 11.93 1.84 29.85
CA PRO A 106 11.03 0.74 30.13
C PRO A 106 9.73 1.36 30.64
N LYS A 107 8.67 1.23 29.85
CA LYS A 107 7.34 1.63 30.29
C LYS A 107 7.04 0.70 31.45
N ARG A 108 7.20 1.20 32.68
CA ARG A 108 6.85 0.50 33.91
C ARG A 108 5.37 0.18 33.80
N ILE A 109 5.07 -1.00 33.27
CA ILE A 109 3.78 -1.63 33.45
C ILE A 109 3.69 -1.74 34.97
N LYS A 110 2.85 -0.89 35.57
CA LYS A 110 2.42 -1.12 36.94
C LYS A 110 1.65 -2.43 36.87
N ASN A 111 2.37 -3.54 37.05
CA ASN A 111 1.78 -4.77 37.53
C ASN A 111 1.27 -4.43 38.93
N SER A 112 0.06 -3.89 38.96
CA SER A 112 -0.80 -3.85 40.14
C SER A 112 -1.52 -5.20 40.29
N ALA A 113 -0.97 -6.27 39.73
CA ALA A 113 -1.24 -7.59 40.25
C ALA A 113 -0.30 -7.75 41.44
N SER A 114 -0.85 -7.51 42.64
CA SER A 114 -0.26 -8.04 43.86
C SER A 114 0.00 -9.52 43.59
N ILE A 115 1.26 -9.93 43.54
CA ILE A 115 1.60 -11.34 43.63
C ILE A 115 1.22 -11.70 45.06
N SER A 116 -0.03 -12.09 45.26
CA SER A 116 -0.44 -12.77 46.45
C SER A 116 0.44 -14.00 46.51
N THR A 117 1.40 -14.01 47.42
CA THR A 117 2.09 -15.21 47.87
C THR A 117 1.00 -16.27 48.02
N PRO A 118 1.10 -17.44 47.37
CA PRO A 118 0.11 -18.48 47.59
C PRO A 118 0.22 -18.87 49.05
N GLN A 119 -0.67 -18.31 49.88
CA GLN A 119 -0.96 -18.89 51.17
C GLN A 119 -1.52 -20.26 50.84
N ILE A 120 -0.72 -21.28 51.15
CA ILE A 120 -1.22 -22.64 51.31
C ILE A 120 -2.15 -22.55 52.52
N VAL A 121 -3.38 -22.09 52.29
CA VAL A 121 -4.47 -22.35 53.20
C VAL A 121 -4.75 -23.82 53.00
N SER A 122 -4.21 -24.65 53.89
CA SER A 122 -4.69 -26.00 54.11
C SER A 122 -6.15 -25.91 54.51
N ALA A 123 -7.03 -25.79 53.53
CA ALA A 123 -8.44 -25.99 53.70
C ALA A 123 -8.64 -27.44 54.15
N PRO A 124 -9.38 -27.70 55.23
CA PRO A 124 -9.76 -29.06 55.56
C PRO A 124 -10.47 -29.65 54.34
N GLN A 125 -9.99 -30.80 53.86
CA GLN A 125 -10.66 -31.58 52.82
C GLN A 125 -11.99 -32.09 53.39
N THR A 126 -13.00 -31.23 53.38
CA THR A 126 -14.38 -31.64 53.59
C THR A 126 -14.83 -32.35 52.32
N LEU A 127 -15.14 -33.64 52.50
CA LEU A 127 -15.73 -34.58 51.55
C LEU A 127 -16.47 -33.91 50.40
N SER A 128 -16.07 -34.29 49.18
CA SER A 128 -16.63 -33.92 47.89
C SER A 128 -18.16 -33.86 47.90
N GLN A 129 -18.71 -32.66 48.08
CA GLN A 129 -20.08 -32.40 47.65
C GLN A 129 -20.09 -32.47 46.12
N PRO A 130 -21.09 -33.10 45.50
CA PRO A 130 -21.22 -33.06 44.05
C PRO A 130 -21.42 -31.60 43.65
N VAL A 131 -20.38 -30.98 43.09
CA VAL A 131 -20.44 -29.66 42.50
C VAL A 131 -21.37 -29.77 41.30
N HIS A 132 -22.64 -29.41 41.52
CA HIS A 132 -23.62 -29.35 40.46
C HIS A 132 -23.30 -28.10 39.62
N LEU A 133 -22.49 -28.29 38.59
CA LEU A 133 -22.21 -27.23 37.62
C LEU A 133 -23.55 -26.81 37.01
N THR A 134 -23.89 -25.53 37.12
CA THR A 134 -25.05 -24.97 36.43
C THR A 134 -24.85 -25.25 34.94
N PRO A 135 -25.73 -26.05 34.29
CA PRO A 135 -25.61 -26.25 32.87
C PRO A 135 -25.69 -24.88 32.22
N LEU A 136 -24.64 -24.49 31.48
CA LEU A 136 -24.73 -23.34 30.60
C LEU A 136 -25.95 -23.59 29.74
N THR A 137 -26.96 -22.73 29.87
CA THR A 137 -28.06 -22.70 28.91
C THR A 137 -27.38 -22.61 27.55
N THR A 138 -27.62 -23.61 26.70
CA THR A 138 -27.09 -23.64 25.35
C THR A 138 -27.60 -22.38 24.67
N SER A 139 -26.82 -21.31 24.76
CA SER A 139 -27.13 -20.05 24.11
C SER A 139 -27.22 -20.44 22.65
N ALA A 140 -28.42 -20.28 22.08
CA ALA A 140 -28.65 -20.55 20.69
C ALA A 140 -27.50 -19.88 19.94
N ASN A 141 -26.72 -20.68 19.21
CA ASN A 141 -25.50 -20.27 18.52
C ASN A 141 -25.88 -19.37 17.33
N HIS A 142 -26.60 -18.29 17.62
CA HIS A 142 -27.07 -17.31 16.67
C HIS A 142 -25.86 -16.43 16.39
N PHE A 143 -25.16 -16.85 15.34
CA PHE A 143 -24.05 -16.12 14.81
C PHE A 143 -24.48 -14.69 14.51
N ALA A 144 -24.09 -13.76 15.37
CA ALA A 144 -24.36 -12.34 15.19
C ALA A 144 -23.35 -11.74 14.18
N PHE A 145 -23.32 -12.28 12.96
CA PHE A 145 -22.46 -11.84 11.86
C PHE A 145 -22.45 -10.32 11.72
N TRP A 146 -23.65 -9.71 11.73
CA TRP A 146 -23.83 -8.27 11.64
C TRP A 146 -23.20 -7.51 12.81
N ARG A 147 -23.30 -8.03 14.04
CA ARG A 147 -22.63 -7.41 15.19
C ARG A 147 -21.11 -7.50 15.09
N ALA A 148 -20.60 -8.63 14.60
CA ALA A 148 -19.17 -8.82 14.34
C ALA A 148 -18.69 -7.86 13.23
N LEU A 149 -19.42 -7.73 12.13
CA LEU A 149 -19.12 -6.80 11.04
C LEU A 149 -19.12 -5.34 11.51
N ILE A 150 -20.14 -4.92 12.28
CA ILE A 150 -20.19 -3.57 12.87
C ILE A 150 -19.00 -3.33 13.80
N SER A 151 -18.61 -4.35 14.56
CA SER A 151 -17.45 -4.26 15.46
C SER A 151 -16.15 -4.11 14.67
N GLU A 152 -15.96 -4.88 13.60
CA GLU A 152 -14.80 -4.76 12.71
C GLU A 152 -14.75 -3.42 11.98
N LEU A 153 -15.90 -2.91 11.51
CA LEU A 153 -15.99 -1.59 10.89
C LEU A 153 -15.66 -0.48 11.89
N LYS A 154 -16.16 -0.61 13.13
CA LYS A 154 -15.82 0.32 14.21
C LYS A 154 -14.34 0.25 14.56
N LEU A 155 -13.72 -0.94 14.57
CA LEU A 155 -12.28 -1.09 14.82
C LEU A 155 -11.42 -0.49 13.70
N LEU A 156 -11.88 -0.58 12.46
CA LEU A 156 -11.23 0.04 11.29
C LEU A 156 -11.20 1.57 11.36
N LEU A 157 -12.34 2.17 11.72
CA LEU A 157 -12.56 3.61 11.64
C LEU A 157 -12.24 4.33 12.97
N LYS A 158 -12.45 3.68 14.11
CA LYS A 158 -12.27 4.31 15.42
C LYS A 158 -10.78 4.41 15.76
N GLY A 159 -10.34 5.61 16.10
CA GLY A 159 -8.93 5.90 16.45
C GLY A 159 -8.17 6.66 15.36
N GLN A 160 -8.80 6.87 14.19
CA GLN A 160 -8.26 7.71 13.13
C GLN A 160 -8.43 9.20 13.45
N ARG A 161 -7.47 10.02 13.01
CA ARG A 161 -7.50 11.48 13.23
C ARG A 161 -8.61 12.12 12.40
N TRP A 162 -9.32 13.10 12.97
CA TRP A 162 -10.48 13.73 12.33
C TRP A 162 -10.20 14.32 10.93
N TRP A 163 -8.98 14.84 10.71
CA TRP A 163 -8.58 15.42 9.42
C TRP A 163 -8.54 14.39 8.28
N LEU A 164 -8.35 13.09 8.59
CA LEU A 164 -8.44 12.03 7.57
C LEU A 164 -9.83 12.03 6.93
N TYR A 165 -10.88 12.10 7.75
CA TYR A 165 -12.25 12.16 7.24
C TYR A 165 -12.54 13.44 6.45
N ALA A 166 -11.96 14.58 6.87
CA ALA A 166 -12.12 15.83 6.14
C ALA A 166 -11.48 15.76 4.73
N ILE A 167 -10.29 15.16 4.61
CA ILE A 167 -9.64 14.97 3.30
C ILE A 167 -10.42 13.97 2.45
N MET A 168 -10.93 12.88 3.05
CA MET A 168 -11.79 11.92 2.34
C MET A 168 -13.07 12.58 1.81
N LEU A 169 -13.67 13.49 2.58
CA LEU A 169 -14.80 14.29 2.11
C LEU A 169 -14.39 15.21 0.95
N GLY A 170 -13.20 15.80 1.00
CA GLY A 170 -12.63 16.56 -0.11
C GLY A 170 -12.50 15.74 -1.40
N PHE A 171 -11.94 14.52 -1.31
CA PHE A 171 -11.87 13.59 -2.44
C PHE A 171 -13.27 13.17 -2.94
N PHE A 172 -14.23 12.99 -2.03
CA PHE A 172 -15.60 12.66 -2.40
C PHE A 172 -16.25 13.78 -3.23
N ILE A 173 -16.12 15.04 -2.79
CA ILE A 173 -16.63 16.21 -3.55
C ILE A 173 -15.89 16.32 -4.88
N ALA A 174 -14.57 16.21 -4.88
CA ALA A 174 -13.76 16.27 -6.11
C ALA A 174 -14.17 15.18 -7.10
N GLY A 175 -14.41 13.95 -6.64
CA GLY A 175 -14.85 12.84 -7.49
C GLY A 175 -16.20 13.07 -8.16
N LEU A 176 -17.11 13.83 -7.54
CA LEU A 176 -18.43 14.16 -8.09
C LEU A 176 -18.43 15.41 -8.99
N SER A 177 -17.53 16.36 -8.75
CA SER A 177 -17.51 17.65 -9.45
C SER A 177 -16.70 17.64 -10.76
N ASN A 178 -15.80 16.66 -10.94
CA ASN A 178 -14.95 16.57 -12.12
C ASN A 178 -15.52 15.65 -13.20
N SER A 179 -14.96 15.68 -14.41
CA SER A 179 -15.34 14.73 -15.48
C SER A 179 -15.04 13.28 -15.05
N PRO A 180 -15.79 12.28 -15.55
CA PRO A 180 -15.60 10.87 -15.20
C PRO A 180 -14.18 10.38 -15.55
N GLU A 181 -13.59 10.86 -16.65
CA GLU A 181 -12.22 10.53 -17.07
C GLU A 181 -11.21 11.10 -16.07
N THR A 182 -11.36 12.37 -15.69
CA THR A 182 -10.47 13.02 -14.72
C THR A 182 -10.60 12.38 -13.34
N ALA A 183 -11.82 12.03 -12.94
CA ALA A 183 -12.10 11.37 -11.68
C ALA A 183 -11.47 9.98 -11.62
N ARG A 184 -11.52 9.22 -12.72
CA ARG A 184 -10.92 7.90 -12.84
C ARG A 184 -9.40 7.93 -12.92
N GLN A 185 -8.83 8.84 -13.71
CA GLN A 185 -7.39 8.89 -13.97
C GLN A 185 -6.60 9.50 -12.81
N TYR A 186 -7.11 10.55 -12.17
CA TYR A 186 -6.37 11.31 -11.16
C TYR A 186 -6.97 11.17 -9.77
N ILE A 187 -8.28 11.34 -9.62
CA ILE A 187 -8.90 11.41 -8.29
C ILE A 187 -8.95 10.04 -7.62
N LEU A 188 -9.31 8.99 -8.35
CA LEU A 188 -9.46 7.64 -7.83
C LEU A 188 -8.13 7.08 -7.26
N PRO A 189 -6.98 7.18 -7.96
CA PRO A 189 -5.71 6.76 -7.40
C PRO A 189 -5.37 7.44 -6.07
N PHE A 190 -5.54 8.76 -5.94
CA PHE A 190 -5.24 9.43 -4.67
C PHE A 190 -6.27 9.10 -3.59
N THR A 191 -7.54 8.96 -3.96
CA THR A 191 -8.63 8.59 -3.03
C THR A 191 -8.37 7.24 -2.39
N TRP A 192 -7.87 6.26 -3.16
CA TRP A 192 -7.52 4.95 -2.66
C TRP A 192 -6.06 4.81 -2.20
N LEU A 193 -5.17 5.77 -2.44
CA LEU A 193 -3.90 5.80 -1.72
C LEU A 193 -4.08 6.27 -0.28
N PHE A 194 -4.97 7.24 -0.07
CA PHE A 194 -5.09 7.95 1.20
C PHE A 194 -5.47 7.08 2.43
N PRO A 195 -6.47 6.18 2.36
CA PRO A 195 -6.86 5.32 3.48
C PRO A 195 -5.96 4.08 3.64
N ILE A 196 -4.74 4.08 3.10
CA ILE A 196 -3.82 2.93 3.18
C ILE A 196 -3.60 2.44 4.62
N LEU A 197 -3.51 3.35 5.59
CA LEU A 197 -3.31 3.03 7.01
C LEU A 197 -4.54 2.38 7.66
N ILE A 198 -5.72 2.58 7.08
CA ILE A 198 -6.94 1.92 7.54
C ILE A 198 -6.92 0.46 7.09
N TRP A 199 -6.52 0.21 5.83
CA TRP A 199 -6.45 -1.14 5.30
C TRP A 199 -5.25 -1.95 5.78
N SER A 200 -4.12 -1.31 6.08
CA SER A 200 -2.89 -2.02 6.48
C SER A 200 -3.03 -2.83 7.78
N GLY A 201 -4.05 -2.53 8.59
CA GLY A 201 -4.42 -3.32 9.76
C GLY A 201 -5.22 -4.59 9.48
N LEU A 202 -5.70 -4.84 8.26
CA LEU A 202 -6.42 -6.08 7.94
C LEU A 202 -5.48 -7.27 8.11
N GLY A 203 -5.97 -8.36 8.73
CA GLY A 203 -5.23 -9.61 8.85
C GLY A 203 -4.13 -9.66 9.92
N ASN A 204 -3.75 -8.53 10.53
CA ASN A 204 -2.70 -8.48 11.56
C ASN A 204 -3.11 -7.81 12.88
N ARG A 205 -4.31 -7.23 12.96
CA ARG A 205 -4.80 -6.47 14.13
C ARG A 205 -4.75 -7.26 15.44
N GLU A 206 -5.05 -8.55 15.38
CA GLU A 206 -5.10 -9.42 16.56
C GLU A 206 -3.70 -9.63 17.15
N ILE A 207 -2.71 -9.74 16.26
CA ILE A 207 -1.31 -9.93 16.61
C ILE A 207 -0.74 -8.60 17.12
N GLN A 208 -1.00 -7.51 16.40
CA GLN A 208 -0.51 -6.19 16.76
C GLN A 208 -1.00 -5.73 18.15
N ASN A 209 -2.25 -6.05 18.50
CA ASN A 209 -2.83 -5.70 19.79
C ASN A 209 -2.71 -6.81 20.84
N ASN A 210 -2.00 -7.90 20.55
CA ASN A 210 -1.84 -9.07 21.42
C ASN A 210 -3.17 -9.70 21.89
N THR A 211 -4.23 -9.58 21.09
CA THR A 211 -5.55 -10.16 21.36
C THR A 211 -5.75 -11.51 20.67
N GLN A 212 -4.76 -11.98 19.91
CA GLN A 212 -4.80 -13.25 19.17
C GLN A 212 -5.21 -14.44 20.05
N GLN A 213 -4.65 -14.59 21.25
CA GLN A 213 -4.98 -15.72 22.13
C GLN A 213 -6.46 -15.73 22.54
N MET A 214 -7.03 -14.56 22.84
CA MET A 214 -8.43 -14.45 23.23
C MET A 214 -9.37 -14.71 22.05
N ILE A 215 -9.03 -14.22 20.86
CA ILE A 215 -9.89 -14.31 19.69
C ILE A 215 -9.79 -15.69 19.04
N PHE A 216 -8.60 -16.28 18.97
CA PHE A 216 -8.37 -17.58 18.34
C PHE A 216 -8.86 -18.76 19.19
N SER A 217 -9.04 -18.57 20.50
CA SER A 217 -9.73 -19.54 21.36
C SER A 217 -11.27 -19.48 21.27
N SER A 218 -11.83 -18.55 20.49
CA SER A 218 -13.28 -18.49 20.28
C SER A 218 -13.79 -19.61 19.36
N THR A 219 -15.11 -19.83 19.34
CA THR A 219 -15.71 -20.82 18.44
C THR A 219 -15.58 -20.36 16.98
N SER A 220 -14.89 -21.16 16.17
CA SER A 220 -14.69 -20.99 14.72
C SER A 220 -14.14 -19.62 14.25
N PRO A 221 -12.92 -19.22 14.69
CA PRO A 221 -12.34 -17.91 14.38
C PRO A 221 -12.10 -17.71 12.87
N LEU A 222 -11.70 -18.75 12.13
CA LEU A 222 -11.49 -18.67 10.68
C LEU A 222 -12.75 -18.21 9.93
N TRP A 223 -13.83 -18.95 10.13
CA TRP A 223 -15.07 -18.78 9.36
C TRP A 223 -15.90 -17.59 9.80
N ARG A 224 -15.67 -17.07 11.01
CA ARG A 224 -16.43 -15.95 11.56
C ARG A 224 -15.70 -14.62 11.44
N GLN A 225 -14.38 -14.63 11.64
CA GLN A 225 -13.59 -13.41 11.71
C GLN A 225 -13.03 -12.98 10.36
N LEU A 226 -12.43 -13.89 9.58
CA LEU A 226 -11.82 -13.49 8.31
C LEU A 226 -12.84 -12.90 7.30
N PRO A 227 -14.03 -13.51 7.08
CA PRO A 227 -15.04 -12.91 6.22
C PRO A 227 -15.52 -11.54 6.70
N THR A 228 -15.70 -11.35 8.01
CA THR A 228 -16.17 -10.07 8.56
C THR A 228 -15.10 -8.99 8.43
N GLN A 229 -13.83 -9.34 8.61
CA GLN A 229 -12.69 -8.44 8.38
C GLN A 229 -12.55 -8.02 6.93
N TRP A 230 -12.59 -9.00 6.02
CA TRP A 230 -12.55 -8.75 4.59
C TRP A 230 -13.71 -7.84 4.17
N LEU A 231 -14.93 -8.18 4.59
CA LEU A 231 -16.13 -7.43 4.24
C LEU A 231 -16.09 -6.00 4.81
N ALA A 232 -15.58 -5.81 6.02
CA ALA A 232 -15.41 -4.47 6.59
C ALA A 232 -14.42 -3.63 5.77
N GLY A 233 -13.29 -4.21 5.33
CA GLY A 233 -12.35 -3.55 4.41
C GLY A 233 -12.97 -3.24 3.05
N PHE A 234 -13.75 -4.18 2.50
CA PHE A 234 -14.49 -4.01 1.25
C PHE A 234 -15.50 -2.86 1.33
N ILE A 235 -16.30 -2.81 2.40
CA ILE A 235 -17.26 -1.72 2.65
C ILE A 235 -16.54 -0.37 2.71
N VAL A 236 -15.42 -0.26 3.45
CA VAL A 236 -14.62 0.96 3.49
C VAL A 236 -14.12 1.33 2.09
N THR A 237 -13.65 0.37 1.31
CA THR A 237 -13.13 0.61 -0.04
C THR A 237 -14.22 1.14 -0.99
N ILE A 238 -15.41 0.54 -0.96
CA ILE A 238 -16.58 1.02 -1.70
C ILE A 238 -16.96 2.43 -1.26
N LEU A 239 -17.08 2.67 0.05
CA LEU A 239 -17.50 3.97 0.58
C LEU A 239 -16.54 5.08 0.16
N THR A 240 -15.24 4.83 0.26
CA THR A 240 -14.21 5.80 -0.15
C THR A 240 -14.20 6.07 -1.65
N GLY A 241 -14.40 5.04 -2.48
CA GLY A 241 -14.44 5.17 -3.94
C GLY A 241 -15.80 5.56 -4.52
N SER A 242 -16.85 5.66 -3.70
CA SER A 242 -18.23 5.76 -4.17
C SER A 242 -18.54 7.02 -5.00
N ALA A 243 -17.89 8.14 -4.70
CA ALA A 243 -18.02 9.37 -5.50
C ALA A 243 -17.66 9.15 -6.96
N VAL A 244 -16.53 8.47 -7.22
CA VAL A 244 -16.08 8.16 -8.58
C VAL A 244 -17.01 7.14 -9.22
N ALA A 245 -17.47 6.13 -8.49
CA ALA A 245 -18.44 5.15 -9.00
C ALA A 245 -19.77 5.81 -9.44
N ILE A 246 -20.29 6.76 -8.65
CA ILE A 246 -21.50 7.53 -8.99
C ILE A 246 -21.25 8.36 -10.26
N ASN A 247 -20.08 8.96 -10.40
CA ASN A 247 -19.72 9.73 -11.58
C ASN A 247 -19.65 8.84 -12.84
N LEU A 248 -18.98 7.69 -12.74
CA LEU A 248 -18.92 6.68 -13.82
C LEU A 248 -20.30 6.14 -14.21
N LEU A 249 -21.18 5.91 -13.23
CA LEU A 249 -22.57 5.51 -13.46
C LEU A 249 -23.36 6.56 -14.24
N ARG A 250 -23.20 7.85 -13.90
CA ARG A 250 -23.85 8.95 -14.62
C ARG A 250 -23.35 9.08 -16.06
N ALA A 251 -22.08 8.76 -16.28
CA ALA A 251 -21.45 8.78 -17.59
C ALA A 251 -21.76 7.53 -18.45
N GLY A 252 -22.26 6.45 -17.84
CA GLY A 252 -22.50 5.18 -18.53
C GLY A 252 -21.23 4.37 -18.83
N ASP A 253 -20.09 4.68 -18.18
CA ASP A 253 -18.82 3.95 -18.36
C ASP A 253 -18.85 2.63 -17.59
N SER A 254 -19.35 1.57 -18.25
CA SER A 254 -19.45 0.22 -17.69
C SER A 254 -18.08 -0.41 -17.45
N ILE A 255 -17.10 -0.15 -18.32
CA ILE A 255 -15.75 -0.70 -18.21
C ILE A 255 -15.03 -0.09 -17.00
N GLY A 256 -15.12 1.23 -16.84
CA GLY A 256 -14.56 1.92 -15.67
C GLY A 256 -15.21 1.50 -14.37
N LEU A 257 -16.52 1.23 -14.37
CA LEU A 257 -17.22 0.71 -13.20
C LEU A 257 -16.76 -0.71 -12.84
N LEU A 258 -16.58 -1.58 -13.82
CA LEU A 258 -16.04 -2.92 -13.60
C LEU A 258 -14.59 -2.89 -13.10
N ALA A 259 -13.75 -2.00 -13.64
CA ALA A 259 -12.38 -1.78 -13.16
C ALA A 259 -12.38 -1.28 -11.70
N TRP A 260 -13.24 -0.31 -11.39
CA TRP A 260 -13.44 0.18 -10.02
C TRP A 260 -13.89 -0.96 -9.09
N PHE A 261 -14.83 -1.81 -9.52
CA PHE A 261 -15.30 -2.92 -8.71
C PHE A 261 -14.21 -3.99 -8.50
N SER A 262 -13.45 -4.30 -9.54
CA SER A 262 -12.29 -5.19 -9.48
C SER A 262 -11.26 -4.68 -8.46
N ALA A 263 -10.91 -3.40 -8.51
CA ALA A 263 -10.04 -2.75 -7.52
C ALA A 263 -10.62 -2.80 -6.11
N ALA A 264 -11.93 -2.57 -5.96
CA ALA A 264 -12.61 -2.59 -4.66
C ALA A 264 -12.55 -3.97 -3.99
N ILE A 265 -12.52 -5.06 -4.76
CA ILE A 265 -12.29 -6.43 -4.27
C ILE A 265 -10.79 -6.67 -4.01
N PHE A 266 -9.93 -6.21 -4.91
CA PHE A 266 -8.48 -6.45 -4.86
C PHE A 266 -7.82 -5.83 -3.64
N ILE A 267 -8.06 -4.55 -3.36
CA ILE A 267 -7.42 -3.81 -2.27
C ILE A 267 -7.56 -4.52 -0.90
N PRO A 268 -8.78 -4.83 -0.41
CA PRO A 268 -8.95 -5.50 0.87
C PRO A 268 -8.43 -6.95 0.85
N SER A 269 -8.51 -7.65 -0.29
CA SER A 269 -7.97 -9.01 -0.43
C SER A 269 -6.45 -9.02 -0.30
N PHE A 270 -5.79 -8.05 -0.93
CA PHE A 270 -4.35 -7.87 -0.86
C PHE A 270 -3.88 -7.43 0.52
N ALA A 271 -4.59 -6.49 1.16
CA ALA A 271 -4.33 -6.07 2.53
C ALA A 271 -4.43 -7.24 3.52
N LEU A 272 -5.50 -8.03 3.41
CA LEU A 272 -5.73 -9.15 4.29
C LEU A 272 -4.68 -10.25 4.08
N ALA A 273 -4.40 -10.66 2.84
CA ALA A 273 -3.41 -11.69 2.55
C ALA A 273 -2.00 -11.30 3.02
N SER A 274 -1.55 -10.10 2.71
CA SER A 274 -0.24 -9.59 3.14
C SER A 274 -0.15 -9.43 4.66
N GLY A 275 -1.24 -8.99 5.31
CA GLY A 275 -1.31 -8.88 6.77
C GLY A 275 -1.22 -10.23 7.48
N VAL A 276 -1.96 -11.24 7.01
CA VAL A 276 -1.93 -12.60 7.60
C VAL A 276 -0.59 -13.28 7.35
N LEU A 277 -0.01 -13.16 6.16
CA LEU A 277 1.26 -13.82 5.82
C LEU A 277 2.47 -13.22 6.54
N SER A 278 2.51 -11.89 6.64
CA SER A 278 3.68 -11.19 7.22
C SER A 278 3.55 -10.88 8.70
N ASN A 279 2.34 -11.02 9.28
CA ASN A 279 2.00 -10.56 10.62
C ASN A 279 2.35 -9.08 10.87
N SER A 280 2.39 -8.26 9.81
CA SER A 280 2.80 -6.86 9.84
C SER A 280 1.96 -6.00 8.90
N HIS A 281 1.79 -4.71 9.23
CA HIS A 281 1.13 -3.75 8.34
C HIS A 281 2.05 -3.28 7.21
N LYS A 282 3.37 -3.40 7.42
CA LYS A 282 4.38 -2.84 6.49
C LYS A 282 4.40 -3.54 5.13
N ALA A 283 4.13 -4.84 5.08
CA ALA A 283 4.15 -5.60 3.83
C ALA A 283 3.11 -5.05 2.86
N PHE A 284 1.88 -4.82 3.34
CA PHE A 284 0.84 -4.17 2.56
C PHE A 284 1.25 -2.76 2.14
N GLU A 285 1.70 -1.93 3.08
CA GLU A 285 2.04 -0.53 2.81
C GLU A 285 3.07 -0.38 1.69
N VAL A 286 4.17 -1.15 1.75
CA VAL A 286 5.23 -1.07 0.74
C VAL A 286 4.77 -1.61 -0.60
N LEU A 287 4.17 -2.80 -0.62
CA LEU A 287 3.79 -3.44 -1.87
C LEU A 287 2.63 -2.69 -2.55
N TYR A 288 1.66 -2.20 -1.78
CA TYR A 288 0.52 -1.46 -2.31
C TYR A 288 0.95 -0.11 -2.90
N VAL A 289 1.80 0.65 -2.21
CA VAL A 289 2.34 1.91 -2.74
C VAL A 289 3.16 1.65 -4.00
N THR A 290 3.91 0.54 -4.05
CA THR A 290 4.67 0.15 -5.25
C THR A 290 3.73 -0.14 -6.43
N LEU A 291 2.69 -0.95 -6.22
CA LEU A 291 1.69 -1.25 -7.26
C LEU A 291 0.94 0.00 -7.72
N TRP A 292 0.55 0.87 -6.78
CA TRP A 292 -0.09 2.15 -7.05
C TRP A 292 0.80 3.08 -7.89
N TYR A 293 2.09 3.13 -7.60
CA TYR A 293 3.04 3.92 -8.35
C TYR A 293 3.28 3.36 -9.75
N LEU A 294 3.48 2.05 -9.88
CA LEU A 294 3.79 1.41 -11.15
C LEU A 294 2.59 1.44 -12.13
N GLY A 295 1.39 1.06 -11.69
CA GLY A 295 0.24 0.94 -12.58
C GLY A 295 -0.43 2.27 -12.88
N PRO A 296 -1.24 2.79 -11.95
CA PRO A 296 -1.99 4.03 -12.16
C PRO A 296 -1.13 5.26 -12.49
N MET A 297 0.03 5.44 -11.83
CA MET A 297 0.82 6.67 -11.97
C MET A 297 1.86 6.62 -13.10
N ASN A 298 2.57 5.50 -13.27
CA ASN A 298 3.55 5.34 -14.37
C ASN A 298 2.97 4.72 -15.64
N LYS A 299 1.65 4.52 -15.70
CA LYS A 299 0.94 3.99 -16.87
C LYS A 299 1.42 2.62 -17.33
N ILE A 300 1.92 1.78 -16.41
CA ILE A 300 2.25 0.39 -16.73
C ILE A 300 0.94 -0.40 -16.78
N TYR A 301 0.35 -0.48 -17.97
CA TYR A 301 -1.00 -1.01 -18.18
C TYR A 301 -1.25 -2.39 -17.55
N PRO A 302 -0.34 -3.39 -17.60
CA PRO A 302 -0.55 -4.70 -16.96
C PRO A 302 -0.81 -4.66 -15.45
N VAL A 303 -0.29 -3.65 -14.75
CA VAL A 303 -0.42 -3.52 -13.28
C VAL A 303 -1.37 -2.39 -12.86
N ASP A 304 -2.06 -1.76 -13.81
CA ASP A 304 -3.06 -0.71 -13.55
C ASP A 304 -4.39 -1.32 -13.06
N PHE A 305 -4.37 -1.82 -11.82
CA PHE A 305 -5.54 -2.43 -11.18
C PHE A 305 -6.71 -1.47 -10.94
N LEU A 306 -6.48 -0.16 -11.00
CA LEU A 306 -7.50 0.88 -10.86
C LEU A 306 -8.24 1.17 -12.16
N GLY A 307 -7.66 0.74 -13.30
CA GLY A 307 -8.10 1.14 -14.62
C GLY A 307 -7.98 2.64 -14.83
N ALA A 308 -6.99 3.31 -14.24
CA ALA A 308 -6.82 4.76 -14.38
C ALA A 308 -6.43 5.16 -15.81
N ASN A 309 -5.69 4.31 -16.51
CA ASN A 309 -5.25 4.52 -17.89
C ASN A 309 -5.52 3.30 -18.80
N SER A 310 -6.21 2.27 -18.28
CA SER A 310 -6.50 1.01 -18.96
C SER A 310 -7.89 0.49 -18.56
N ASN A 311 -8.28 -0.68 -19.09
CA ASN A 311 -9.52 -1.37 -18.70
C ASN A 311 -9.44 -2.03 -17.31
N GLY A 312 -8.38 -1.78 -16.52
CA GLY A 312 -8.25 -2.28 -15.15
C GLY A 312 -7.82 -3.74 -15.04
N ASN A 313 -7.48 -4.39 -16.15
CA ASN A 313 -7.17 -5.83 -16.27
C ASN A 313 -8.05 -6.71 -15.38
N ILE A 314 -9.37 -6.50 -15.51
CA ILE A 314 -10.40 -7.12 -14.68
C ILE A 314 -10.24 -8.65 -14.67
N GLU A 315 -9.91 -9.22 -15.82
CA GLU A 315 -9.67 -10.66 -16.02
C GLU A 315 -8.55 -11.23 -15.16
N PHE A 316 -7.55 -10.41 -14.80
CA PHE A 316 -6.45 -10.82 -13.93
C PHE A 316 -6.75 -10.53 -12.46
N PHE A 317 -7.18 -9.29 -12.15
CA PHE A 317 -7.30 -8.86 -10.76
C PHE A 317 -8.46 -9.51 -10.01
N ILE A 318 -9.57 -9.87 -10.66
CA ILE A 318 -10.66 -10.60 -9.99
C ILE A 318 -10.19 -12.00 -9.55
N PRO A 319 -9.69 -12.89 -10.45
CA PRO A 319 -9.17 -14.19 -10.03
C PRO A 319 -8.01 -14.08 -9.04
N PHE A 320 -7.12 -13.11 -9.21
CA PHE A 320 -6.01 -12.89 -8.29
C PHE A 320 -6.50 -12.50 -6.89
N SER A 321 -7.56 -11.70 -6.78
CA SER A 321 -8.17 -11.35 -5.49
C SER A 321 -8.76 -12.57 -4.79
N ILE A 322 -9.43 -13.45 -5.53
CA ILE A 322 -9.97 -14.72 -5.00
C ILE A 322 -8.82 -15.59 -4.49
N PHE A 323 -7.74 -15.71 -5.27
CA PHE A 323 -6.54 -16.44 -4.88
C PHE A 323 -5.92 -15.88 -3.59
N LEU A 324 -5.82 -14.55 -3.45
CA LEU A 324 -5.33 -13.90 -2.23
C LEU A 324 -6.20 -14.20 -1.01
N ILE A 325 -7.53 -14.18 -1.17
CA ILE A 325 -8.46 -14.58 -0.10
C ILE A 325 -8.19 -16.03 0.31
N ILE A 326 -8.10 -16.96 -0.64
CA ILE A 326 -7.83 -18.38 -0.36
C ILE A 326 -6.51 -18.55 0.39
N ILE A 327 -5.44 -17.90 -0.06
CA ILE A 327 -4.15 -17.91 0.63
C ILE A 327 -4.29 -17.42 2.06
N ALA A 328 -5.04 -16.34 2.28
CA ALA A 328 -5.21 -15.80 3.62
C ALA A 328 -5.96 -16.76 4.56
N PHE A 329 -6.98 -17.46 4.05
CA PHE A 329 -7.66 -18.52 4.80
C PHE A 329 -6.71 -19.66 5.17
N VAL A 330 -5.92 -20.14 4.21
CA VAL A 330 -4.95 -21.22 4.45
C VAL A 330 -3.87 -20.78 5.44
N ALA A 331 -3.34 -19.57 5.28
CA ALA A 331 -2.32 -19.04 6.17
C ALA A 331 -2.85 -18.88 7.60
N ARG A 332 -4.07 -18.38 7.78
CA ARG A 332 -4.69 -18.29 9.10
C ARG A 332 -4.99 -19.66 9.69
N ALA A 333 -5.42 -20.63 8.88
CA ALA A 333 -5.67 -21.99 9.37
C ALA A 333 -4.41 -22.61 9.95
N ARG A 334 -3.25 -22.40 9.32
CA ARG A 334 -1.94 -22.82 9.86
C ARG A 334 -1.60 -22.13 11.17
N GLN A 335 -1.89 -20.83 11.30
CA GLN A 335 -1.64 -20.08 12.54
C GLN A 335 -2.46 -20.56 13.74
N LEU A 336 -3.60 -21.22 13.51
CA LEU A 336 -4.43 -21.77 14.59
C LEU A 336 -4.04 -23.18 15.02
N GLN A 337 -3.24 -23.87 14.20
CA GLN A 337 -2.74 -25.21 14.50
C GLN A 337 -1.44 -25.18 15.32
N ASN A 338 -0.71 -24.06 15.27
CA ASN A 338 0.54 -23.82 15.98
C ASN A 338 0.29 -23.07 17.29
#